data_AF-A0A6I8UU27-F1
#
_entry.id   AF-A0A6I8UU27-F1
#
_cell.length_a   1.000
_cell.length_b   1.000
_cell.length_c   1.000
_cell.angle_alpha   90.00
_cell.angle_beta   90.00
_cell.angle_gamma   90.00
#
_symmetry.space_group_name_H-M   'P 1'
#
loop_
_entity.id
_entity.type
_entity.pdbx_description
1 polymer ?
#
loop_
_entity_poly.entity_id
_entity_poly.type
_entity_poly.pdbx_seq_one_letter_code
_entity_poly.pdbx_strand_id
1 'polypeptide(L)'
;MHRKTSVNIGRNYITNYFGKNNFAQKTETAMAGREAIKRAVQQVRPILSVDREEARKRALNLYKAWYRQIPYIVMDYDIPMTVEQCRSKLREQFVKDRHVTDIRVIDMLVIKGQMELKETVEIWKQKGHIMRYWKESQEPKPTDFLSKFVQGVN
;
A
#
# COMPACT_ATOMS: atom_id res chain seq x y z
N MET A 1 48.61 82.57 7.74
CA MET A 1 48.09 81.74 6.63
C MET A 1 46.59 81.56 6.86
N HIS A 2 45.74 82.38 6.21
CA HIS A 2 44.82 81.99 5.11
C HIS A 2 43.88 80.82 5.47
N ARG A 3 42.54 80.87 5.39
CA ARG A 3 41.54 81.84 4.90
C ARG A 3 40.12 81.28 5.28
N LYS A 4 39.21 82.13 5.77
CA LYS A 4 37.75 82.26 5.43
C LYS A 4 36.82 81.00 5.42
N THR A 5 35.89 80.87 6.38
CA THR A 5 34.44 81.26 6.38
C THR A 5 33.43 80.28 5.75
N SER A 6 32.49 79.81 6.60
CA SER A 6 31.02 79.68 6.46
C SER A 6 30.36 78.76 5.39
N VAL A 7 29.41 77.93 5.85
CA VAL A 7 27.94 77.90 5.53
C VAL A 7 27.38 76.46 5.56
N ASN A 8 26.16 76.32 6.15
CA ASN A 8 25.09 75.31 6.05
C ASN A 8 25.30 74.10 5.10
N ILE A 9 24.72 72.91 5.34
CA ILE A 9 23.28 72.61 5.27
C ILE A 9 23.07 71.22 5.90
N GLY A 10 21.97 71.03 6.64
CA GLY A 10 21.59 69.75 7.22
C GLY A 10 21.38 68.64 6.19
N ARG A 11 21.74 67.41 6.56
CA ARG A 11 21.22 66.18 5.97
C ARG A 11 21.02 65.15 7.07
N ASN A 12 19.76 65.04 7.48
CA ASN A 12 19.17 63.85 8.07
C ASN A 12 19.64 62.60 7.32
N TYR A 13 20.22 61.60 7.98
CA TYR A 13 19.99 60.20 7.62
C TYR A 13 20.04 59.33 8.88
N ILE A 14 18.85 59.13 9.43
CA ILE A 14 18.49 57.99 10.25
C ILE A 14 18.67 56.78 9.34
N THR A 15 19.72 55.96 9.53
CA THR A 15 19.78 54.68 8.84
C THR A 15 18.86 53.71 9.57
N ASN A 16 17.66 53.66 9.00
CA ASN A 16 16.56 52.76 9.27
C ASN A 16 16.97 51.34 9.67
N TYR A 17 16.24 50.82 10.64
CA TYR A 17 15.79 49.43 10.76
C TYR A 17 15.98 48.62 9.48
N PHE A 18 17.07 47.85 9.41
CA PHE A 18 17.17 46.76 8.46
C PHE A 18 16.30 45.60 8.98
N GLY A 19 15.06 45.57 8.52
CA GLY A 19 14.16 44.44 8.71
C GLY A 19 14.79 43.19 8.12
N LYS A 20 15.30 42.30 8.99
CA LYS A 20 15.71 40.95 8.61
C LYS A 20 14.46 40.18 8.16
N ASN A 21 14.30 40.10 6.84
CA ASN A 21 13.76 38.96 6.09
C ASN A 21 12.61 38.17 6.74
N ASN A 22 11.42 38.78 6.79
CA ASN A 22 10.15 38.09 7.08
C ASN A 22 9.82 36.95 6.10
N PHE A 23 10.51 36.87 4.95
CA PHE A 23 10.29 35.83 3.93
C PHE A 23 10.98 34.50 4.29
N ALA A 24 12.20 34.54 4.83
CA ALA A 24 12.96 33.34 5.21
C ALA A 24 12.38 32.65 6.46
N GLN A 25 11.93 33.44 7.45
CA GLN A 25 11.28 32.91 8.66
C GLN A 25 9.95 32.22 8.35
N LYS A 26 9.20 32.71 7.35
CA LYS A 26 7.93 32.10 6.88
C LYS A 26 8.16 30.76 6.18
N THR A 27 9.23 30.63 5.41
CA THR A 27 9.55 29.36 4.74
C THR A 27 10.01 28.29 5.72
N GLU A 28 10.81 28.64 6.73
CA GLU A 28 11.27 27.69 7.76
C GLU A 28 10.13 27.19 8.65
N THR A 29 9.26 28.09 9.11
CA THR A 29 8.08 27.73 9.91
C THR A 29 7.06 26.89 9.12
N ALA A 30 6.88 27.19 7.82
CA ALA A 30 6.06 26.38 6.93
C ALA A 30 6.69 25.00 6.65
N MET A 31 8.02 24.91 6.52
CA MET A 31 8.72 23.62 6.36
C MET A 31 8.68 22.79 7.64
N ALA A 32 8.92 23.40 8.81
CA ALA A 32 8.82 22.73 10.11
C ALA A 32 7.38 22.23 10.40
N GLY A 33 6.36 23.03 10.06
CA GLY A 33 4.96 22.61 10.15
C GLY A 33 4.63 21.44 9.22
N ARG A 34 5.14 21.44 7.98
CA ARG A 34 4.99 20.33 7.03
C ARG A 34 5.69 19.06 7.52
N GLU A 35 6.88 19.17 8.10
CA GLU A 35 7.60 18.02 8.68
C GLU A 35 6.88 17.47 9.90
N ALA A 36 6.38 18.32 10.79
CA ALA A 36 5.59 17.91 11.95
C ALA A 36 4.30 17.19 11.54
N ILE A 37 3.58 17.72 10.54
CA ILE A 37 2.40 17.08 9.95
C ILE A 37 2.78 15.72 9.32
N LYS A 38 3.89 15.65 8.59
CA LYS A 38 4.38 14.40 7.99
C LYS A 38 4.71 13.35 9.07
N ARG A 39 5.31 13.76 10.20
CA ARG A 39 5.58 12.86 11.34
C ARG A 39 4.33 12.43 12.09
N ALA A 40 3.32 13.29 12.23
CA ALA A 40 2.04 12.94 12.84
C ALA A 40 1.24 11.95 11.97
N VAL A 41 1.26 12.10 10.65
CA VAL A 41 0.62 11.16 9.70
C VAL A 41 1.34 9.80 9.66
N GLN A 42 2.66 9.78 9.89
CA GLN A 42 3.46 8.55 9.97
C GLN A 42 3.25 7.75 11.26
N GLN A 43 2.48 8.24 12.23
CA GLN A 43 2.36 7.66 13.58
C GLN A 43 1.46 6.41 13.64
N VAL A 44 1.14 5.81 12.50
CA VAL A 44 0.44 4.52 12.43
C VAL A 44 1.46 3.41 12.61
N ARG A 45 1.27 2.56 13.62
CA ARG A 45 2.15 1.42 13.89
C ARG A 45 2.08 0.42 12.72
N PRO A 46 3.22 0.04 12.12
CA PRO A 46 3.26 -1.05 11.14
C PRO A 46 2.86 -2.38 11.80
N ILE A 47 2.25 -3.28 11.03
CA ILE A 47 1.81 -4.59 11.53
C ILE A 47 2.99 -5.56 11.51
N LEU A 48 3.62 -5.73 10.34
CA LEU A 48 4.80 -6.60 10.16
C LEU A 48 5.92 -5.91 9.40
N SER A 49 5.59 -5.21 8.32
CA SER A 49 6.55 -4.60 7.41
C SER A 49 6.70 -3.11 7.70
N VAL A 50 7.93 -2.65 7.82
CA VAL A 50 8.23 -1.21 7.94
C VAL A 50 8.24 -0.56 6.56
N ASP A 51 8.82 -1.26 5.58
CA ASP A 51 9.02 -0.79 4.21
C ASP A 51 8.31 -1.67 3.17
N ARG A 52 8.05 -1.09 2.00
CA ARG A 52 7.40 -1.78 0.88
C ARG A 52 8.19 -2.99 0.36
N GLU A 53 9.53 -2.90 0.38
CA GLU A 53 10.40 -4.01 -0.05
C GLU A 53 10.28 -5.22 0.87
N GLU A 54 10.09 -4.98 2.17
CA GLU A 54 9.90 -6.04 3.16
C GLU A 54 8.56 -6.75 2.93
N ALA A 55 7.48 -5.98 2.74
CA ALA A 55 6.16 -6.49 2.40
C ALA A 55 6.18 -7.30 1.09
N ARG A 56 6.89 -6.79 0.07
CA ARG A 56 7.09 -7.49 -1.21
C ARG A 56 7.81 -8.83 -1.01
N LYS A 57 8.89 -8.87 -0.22
CA LYS A 57 9.62 -10.10 0.08
C LYS A 57 8.71 -11.12 0.79
N ARG A 58 7.92 -10.68 1.76
CA ARG A 58 6.94 -11.54 2.46
C ARG A 58 5.90 -12.14 1.52
N ALA A 59 5.30 -11.31 0.66
CA ALA A 59 4.33 -11.78 -0.34
C ALA A 59 4.95 -12.79 -1.32
N LEU A 60 6.18 -12.56 -1.79
CA LEU A 60 6.89 -13.50 -2.67
C LEU A 60 7.25 -14.81 -1.96
N ASN A 61 7.65 -14.75 -0.70
CA ASN A 61 7.93 -15.94 0.09
C ASN A 61 6.68 -16.78 0.29
N LEU A 62 5.54 -16.14 0.58
CA LEU A 62 4.25 -16.81 0.66
C LEU A 62 3.87 -17.48 -0.66
N TYR A 63 4.01 -16.78 -1.80
CA TYR A 63 3.77 -17.36 -3.12
C TYR A 63 4.61 -18.60 -3.38
N LYS A 64 5.92 -18.55 -3.06
CA LYS A 64 6.82 -19.68 -3.21
C LYS A 64 6.43 -20.85 -2.30
N ALA A 65 6.00 -20.57 -1.07
CA ALA A 65 5.55 -21.61 -0.13
C ALA A 65 4.31 -22.35 -0.69
N TRP A 66 3.30 -21.60 -1.14
CA TRP A 66 2.14 -22.18 -1.82
C TRP A 66 2.54 -22.99 -3.04
N TYR A 67 3.40 -22.45 -3.92
CA TYR A 67 3.80 -23.11 -5.16
C TYR A 67 4.43 -24.50 -4.93
N ARG A 68 5.23 -24.64 -3.86
CA ARG A 68 5.85 -25.92 -3.48
C ARG A 68 4.84 -26.89 -2.87
N GLN A 69 3.82 -26.36 -2.19
CA GLN A 69 2.85 -27.18 -1.48
C GLN A 69 1.73 -27.72 -2.40
N ILE A 70 1.45 -27.05 -3.53
CA ILE A 70 0.37 -27.43 -4.46
C ILE A 70 0.38 -28.93 -4.85
N PRO A 71 1.51 -29.54 -5.25
CA PRO A 71 1.51 -30.96 -5.64
C PRO A 71 1.02 -31.88 -4.51
N TYR A 72 1.42 -31.60 -3.27
CA TYR A 72 0.97 -32.34 -2.11
C TYR A 72 -0.51 -32.10 -1.84
N ILE A 73 -0.97 -30.85 -1.91
CA ILE A 73 -2.39 -30.51 -1.73
C ILE A 73 -3.29 -31.23 -2.76
N VAL A 74 -2.86 -31.29 -4.02
CA VAL A 74 -3.62 -31.99 -5.08
C VAL A 74 -3.78 -33.48 -4.74
N MET A 75 -2.71 -34.10 -4.21
CA MET A 75 -2.72 -35.50 -3.81
C MET A 75 -3.54 -35.72 -2.53
N ASP A 76 -3.31 -34.94 -1.47
CA ASP A 76 -3.93 -35.12 -0.15
C ASP A 76 -5.45 -34.89 -0.19
N TYR A 77 -5.92 -33.98 -1.05
CA TYR A 77 -7.34 -33.65 -1.20
C TYR A 77 -8.01 -34.30 -2.41
N ASP A 78 -7.28 -35.10 -3.19
CA ASP A 78 -7.76 -35.74 -4.42
C ASP A 78 -8.46 -34.73 -5.35
N ILE A 79 -7.79 -33.63 -5.67
CA ILE A 79 -8.39 -32.54 -6.47
C ILE A 79 -8.47 -32.98 -7.94
N PRO A 80 -9.63 -32.87 -8.62
CA PRO A 80 -9.80 -33.26 -10.02
C PRO A 80 -9.22 -32.20 -11.00
N MET A 81 -8.04 -31.67 -10.71
CA MET A 81 -7.36 -30.63 -11.50
C MET A 81 -5.88 -30.94 -11.59
N THR A 82 -5.24 -30.52 -12.69
CA THR A 82 -3.78 -30.67 -12.82
C THR A 82 -3.04 -29.69 -11.91
N VAL A 83 -1.80 -30.04 -11.56
CA VAL A 83 -0.91 -29.18 -10.76
C VAL A 83 -0.70 -27.82 -11.44
N GLU A 84 -0.62 -27.79 -12.77
CA GLU A 84 -0.48 -26.58 -13.58
C GLU A 84 -1.72 -25.69 -13.50
N GLN A 85 -2.93 -26.27 -13.52
CA GLN A 85 -4.18 -25.53 -13.33
C GLN A 85 -4.23 -24.92 -11.93
N CYS A 86 -3.85 -25.67 -10.90
CA CYS A 86 -3.75 -25.16 -9.52
C CYS A 86 -2.74 -24.01 -9.39
N ARG A 87 -1.57 -24.12 -10.02
CA ARG A 87 -0.55 -23.05 -10.05
C ARG A 87 -1.05 -21.80 -10.78
N SER A 88 -1.78 -21.99 -11.87
CA SER A 88 -2.40 -20.89 -12.61
C SER A 88 -3.45 -20.18 -11.75
N LYS A 89 -4.24 -20.95 -10.99
CA LYS A 89 -5.22 -20.40 -10.06
C LYS A 89 -4.58 -19.65 -8.88
N LEU A 90 -3.47 -20.17 -8.35
CA LEU A 90 -2.66 -19.45 -7.35
C LEU A 90 -2.21 -18.09 -7.90
N ARG A 91 -1.72 -18.04 -9.14
CA ARG A 91 -1.31 -16.79 -9.79
C ARG A 91 -2.48 -15.82 -9.94
N GLU A 92 -3.64 -16.28 -10.39
CA GLU A 92 -4.86 -15.47 -10.49
C GLU A 92 -5.20 -14.82 -9.15
N GLN A 93 -5.15 -15.59 -8.05
CA GLN A 93 -5.47 -15.11 -6.72
C GLN A 93 -4.50 -14.02 -6.23
N PHE A 94 -3.20 -14.14 -6.50
CA PHE A 94 -2.22 -13.09 -6.18
C PHE A 94 -2.34 -11.86 -7.09
N VAL A 95 -2.70 -12.05 -8.36
CA VAL A 95 -2.87 -10.95 -9.32
C VAL A 95 -4.11 -10.12 -9.00
N LYS A 96 -5.16 -10.73 -8.41
CA LYS A 96 -6.38 -10.02 -7.98
C LYS A 96 -6.06 -8.82 -7.08
N ASP A 97 -5.10 -8.98 -6.17
CA ASP A 97 -4.73 -7.96 -5.19
C ASP A 97 -3.60 -7.02 -5.66
N ARG A 98 -3.24 -7.05 -6.96
CA ARG A 98 -2.14 -6.23 -7.52
C ARG A 98 -2.28 -4.72 -7.33
N HIS A 99 -3.50 -4.25 -7.09
CA HIS A 99 -3.85 -2.83 -6.98
C HIS A 99 -3.65 -2.30 -5.56
N VAL A 100 -3.40 -3.18 -4.59
CA VAL A 100 -3.21 -2.79 -3.18
C VAL A 100 -1.83 -2.14 -3.01
N THR A 101 -1.83 -0.91 -2.52
CA THR A 101 -0.61 -0.12 -2.28
C THR A 101 -0.25 0.05 -0.81
N ASP A 102 -1.24 0.01 0.10
CA ASP A 102 -1.02 0.17 1.54
C ASP A 102 -0.32 -1.06 2.12
N ILE A 103 0.84 -0.82 2.74
CA ILE A 103 1.69 -1.85 3.35
C ILE A 103 0.93 -2.67 4.39
N ARG A 104 0.07 -2.04 5.21
CA ARG A 104 -0.68 -2.73 6.27
C ARG A 104 -1.71 -3.69 5.70
N VAL A 105 -2.31 -3.33 4.57
CA VAL A 105 -3.26 -4.20 3.87
C VAL A 105 -2.52 -5.37 3.24
N ILE A 106 -1.34 -5.14 2.65
CA ILE A 106 -0.48 -6.21 2.12
C ILE A 106 -0.09 -7.17 3.25
N ASP A 107 0.35 -6.67 4.40
CA ASP A 107 0.70 -7.50 5.55
C ASP A 107 -0.48 -8.34 6.02
N MET A 108 -1.67 -7.74 6.11
CA MET A 108 -2.88 -8.45 6.51
C MET A 108 -3.27 -9.54 5.50
N LEU A 109 -3.11 -9.28 4.19
CA LEU A 109 -3.34 -10.29 3.14
C LEU A 109 -2.32 -11.44 3.24
N VAL A 110 -1.05 -11.12 3.53
CA VAL A 110 -0.01 -12.13 3.73
C VAL A 110 -0.33 -13.00 4.95
N ILE A 111 -0.71 -12.40 6.08
CA ILE A 111 -1.11 -13.15 7.29
C ILE A 111 -2.27 -14.10 6.98
N LYS A 112 -3.33 -13.59 6.33
CA LYS A 112 -4.47 -14.42 5.92
C LYS A 112 -4.04 -15.56 5.01
N GLY A 113 -3.19 -15.30 4.02
CA GLY A 113 -2.68 -16.33 3.12
C GLY A 113 -1.76 -17.36 3.80
N GLN A 114 -1.04 -16.99 4.86
CA GLN A 114 -0.26 -17.91 5.69
C GLN A 114 -1.17 -18.79 6.54
N MET A 115 -2.21 -18.23 7.15
CA MET A 115 -3.23 -18.98 7.90
C MET A 115 -3.91 -20.01 7.00
N GLU A 116 -4.38 -19.57 5.83
CA GLU A 116 -5.00 -20.44 4.83
C GLU A 116 -4.07 -21.57 4.38
N LEU A 117 -2.77 -21.28 4.19
CA LEU A 117 -1.79 -22.31 3.83
C LEU A 117 -1.69 -23.35 4.95
N LYS A 118 -1.53 -22.90 6.20
CA LYS A 118 -1.42 -23.78 7.36
C LYS A 118 -2.64 -24.68 7.51
N GLU A 119 -3.85 -24.11 7.44
CA GLU A 119 -5.09 -24.89 7.46
C GLU A 119 -5.17 -25.94 6.34
N THR A 120 -4.57 -25.64 5.18
CA THR A 120 -4.57 -26.56 4.04
C THR A 120 -3.58 -27.70 4.26
N VAL A 121 -2.36 -27.38 4.68
CA VAL A 121 -1.29 -28.37 4.93
C VAL A 121 -1.64 -29.30 6.08
N GLU A 122 -2.20 -28.76 7.16
CA GLU A 122 -2.57 -29.54 8.34
C GLU A 122 -3.92 -30.28 8.17
N ILE A 123 -4.54 -30.18 6.98
CA ILE A 123 -5.82 -30.83 6.65
C ILE A 123 -6.93 -30.45 7.65
N TRP A 124 -6.96 -29.18 8.05
CA TRP A 124 -8.03 -28.64 8.91
C TRP A 124 -9.28 -28.27 8.11
N LYS A 125 -9.11 -27.98 6.81
CA LYS A 125 -10.23 -27.72 5.89
C LYS A 125 -10.55 -28.98 5.07
N GLN A 126 -11.75 -29.02 4.50
CA GLN A 126 -12.22 -30.10 3.61
C GLN A 126 -12.04 -29.75 2.13
N LYS A 127 -12.03 -30.77 1.24
CA LYS A 127 -11.95 -30.63 -0.24
C LYS A 127 -12.90 -29.56 -0.80
N GLY A 128 -14.13 -29.49 -0.30
CA GLY A 128 -15.11 -28.48 -0.75
C GLY A 128 -14.65 -27.03 -0.56
N HIS A 129 -13.88 -26.73 0.48
CA HIS A 129 -13.34 -25.39 0.72
C HIS A 129 -12.30 -25.00 -0.34
N ILE A 130 -11.47 -25.95 -0.77
CA ILE A 130 -10.48 -25.74 -1.84
C ILE A 130 -11.19 -25.62 -3.18
N MET A 131 -12.13 -26.51 -3.48
CA MET A 131 -12.88 -26.47 -4.75
C MET A 131 -13.65 -25.16 -4.95
N ARG A 132 -14.01 -24.46 -3.87
CA ARG A 132 -14.69 -23.15 -3.94
C ARG A 132 -13.90 -22.08 -4.71
N TYR A 133 -12.57 -22.19 -4.82
CA TYR A 133 -11.78 -21.24 -5.61
C TYR A 133 -12.11 -21.28 -7.11
N TRP A 134 -12.58 -22.41 -7.64
CA TRP A 134 -12.87 -22.58 -9.07
C TRP A 134 -14.28 -22.14 -9.50
N LYS A 135 -15.19 -21.85 -8.56
CA LYS A 135 -16.56 -21.34 -8.82
C LYS A 135 -17.35 -22.09 -9.91
N GLU A 136 -17.09 -23.37 -10.17
CA GLU A 136 -17.70 -24.13 -11.27
C GLU A 136 -19.24 -24.14 -11.25
N SER A 137 -19.86 -24.10 -10.07
CA SER A 137 -21.32 -24.14 -9.91
C SER A 137 -22.01 -22.77 -9.93
N GLN A 138 -21.27 -21.66 -9.99
CA GLN A 138 -21.87 -20.33 -9.94
C GLN A 138 -22.02 -19.77 -11.36
N GLU A 139 -23.25 -19.58 -11.81
CA GLU A 139 -23.51 -18.89 -13.07
C GLU A 139 -22.86 -17.49 -13.03
N PRO A 140 -22.15 -17.09 -14.10
CA PRO A 140 -21.53 -15.79 -14.15
C PRO A 140 -22.62 -14.73 -14.02
N LYS A 141 -22.53 -13.90 -12.98
CA LYS A 141 -23.47 -12.80 -12.79
C LYS A 141 -23.51 -11.94 -14.06
N PRO A 142 -24.70 -11.59 -14.56
CA PRO A 142 -24.80 -10.74 -15.73
C PRO A 142 -24.07 -9.43 -15.47
N THR A 143 -23.11 -9.11 -16.33
CA THR A 143 -22.37 -7.85 -16.28
C THR A 143 -23.12 -6.74 -17.01
N ASP A 144 -23.84 -7.11 -18.07
CA ASP A 144 -24.61 -6.19 -18.89
C ASP A 144 -25.90 -5.73 -18.21
N PHE A 145 -26.28 -4.48 -18.49
CA PHE A 145 -27.49 -3.86 -17.97
C PHE A 145 -28.73 -4.63 -18.39
N LEU A 146 -28.85 -5.02 -19.67
CA LEU A 146 -30.06 -5.69 -20.16
C LEU A 146 -30.24 -7.07 -19.50
N SER A 147 -29.15 -7.82 -19.36
CA SER A 147 -29.17 -9.12 -18.69
C SER A 147 -29.52 -9.00 -17.19
N LYS A 148 -29.06 -7.95 -16.51
CA LYS A 148 -29.47 -7.64 -15.12
C LYS A 148 -30.94 -7.25 -15.02
N PHE A 149 -31.42 -6.42 -15.95
CA PHE A 149 -32.80 -5.96 -16.03
C PHE A 149 -33.77 -7.13 -16.25
N VAL A 150 -33.48 -8.03 -17.19
CA VAL A 150 -34.30 -9.23 -17.46
C VAL A 150 -34.36 -10.17 -16.26
N GLN A 151 -33.26 -10.28 -15.50
CA GLN A 151 -33.22 -11.11 -14.29
C GLN A 151 -33.80 -10.43 -13.05
N GLY A 152 -34.15 -9.13 -13.12
CA GLY A 152 -34.70 -8.37 -11.99
C GLY A 152 -33.70 -8.12 -10.85
N VAL A 153 -32.39 -8.18 -11.13
CA VAL A 153 -31.32 -8.02 -10.12
C VAL A 153 -30.58 -6.69 -10.39
N ASN A 154 -30.67 -5.73 -9.45
CA ASN A 154 -29.95 -4.44 -9.54
C ASN A 154 -28.43 -4.59 -9.34
#